data_AF-A0A636LI59-F1
#
_entry.id   AF-A0A636LI59-F1
#
_cell.length_a   1.000
_cell.length_b   1.000
_cell.length_c   1.000
_cell.angle_alpha   90.00
_cell.angle_beta   90.00
_cell.angle_gamma   90.00
#
_symmetry.space_group_name_H-M   'P 1'
#
loop_
_entity.id
_entity.type
_entity.pdbx_description
1 polymer ?
#
loop_
_entity_poly.entity_id
_entity_poly.type
_entity_poly.pdbx_seq_one_letter_code
_entity_poly.pdbx_strand_id
1 'polypeptide(L)' 'MAKNYYDITLALSGICQSARLVQQLAHQGHCDADALHVSLNSVIDMNPSSTLGVF' A
#
# COMPACT_ATOMS: atom_id res chain seq x y z
N MET A 1 20.12 -4.17 11.21
CA MET A 1 19.26 -4.34 10.03
C MET A 1 19.88 -3.55 8.89
N ALA A 2 20.45 -4.19 7.87
CA ALA A 2 21.00 -3.48 6.73
C ALA A 2 19.85 -2.79 5.96
N LYS A 3 20.06 -1.56 5.49
CA LYS A 3 19.08 -0.84 4.67
C LYS A 3 18.85 -1.63 3.39
N ASN A 4 17.71 -2.32 3.27
CA ASN A 4 17.38 -3.08 2.08
C ASN A 4 16.57 -2.18 1.13
N TYR A 5 17.17 -1.84 -0.01
CA TYR A 5 16.49 -1.02 -1.03
C TYR A 5 15.19 -1.67 -1.52
N TYR A 6 15.10 -3.00 -1.46
CA TYR A 6 13.86 -3.74 -1.74
C TYR A 6 12.70 -3.30 -0.83
N ASP A 7 12.92 -3.25 0.49
CA ASP A 7 11.89 -2.87 1.46
C ASP A 7 11.52 -1.38 1.33
N ILE A 8 12.50 -0.53 0.98
CA ILE A 8 12.27 0.90 0.72
C ILE A 8 11.41 1.08 -0.53
N THR A 9 11.74 0.39 -1.63
CA THR A 9 10.95 0.43 -2.87
C THR A 9 9.53 -0.06 -2.63
N LEU A 10 9.38 -1.12 -1.84
CA LEU A 10 8.07 -1.66 -1.50
C LEU A 10 7.23 -0.66 -0.69
N ALA A 11 7.81 -0.03 0.33
CA ALA A 11 7.12 1.01 1.10
C ALA A 11 6.73 2.21 0.22
N LEU A 12 7.61 2.64 -0.68
CA LEU A 12 7.31 3.71 -1.64
C LEU A 12 6.16 3.32 -2.59
N SER A 13 6.13 2.07 -3.03
CA SER A 13 5.04 1.57 -3.89
C SER A 13 3.68 1.64 -3.19
N GLY A 14 3.61 1.37 -1.88
CA GLY A 14 2.39 1.52 -1.08
C GLY A 14 1.90 2.98 -0.98
N ILE A 15 2.83 3.94 -0.90
CA ILE A 15 2.50 5.38 -0.95
C ILE A 15 1.92 5.74 -2.32
N CYS A 16 2.57 5.31 -3.40
CA CYS A 16 2.09 5.55 -4.77
C CYS A 16 0.73 4.88 -5.04
N GLN A 17 0.50 3.67 -4.53
CA GLN A 17 -0.77 2.96 -4.62
C GLN A 17 -1.89 3.78 -3.96
N SER A 18 -1.67 4.25 -2.72
CA SER A 18 -2.64 5.09 -2.00
C SER A 18 -2.97 6.38 -2.77
N ALA A 19 -1.94 7.06 -3.30
CA ALA A 19 -2.13 8.28 -4.09
C ALA A 19 -2.95 8.03 -5.36
N ARG A 20 -2.70 6.91 -6.06
CA ARG A 20 -3.44 6.53 -7.26
C ARG A 20 -4.89 6.16 -6.95
N LEU A 21 -5.15 5.45 -5.84
CA LEU A 21 -6.49 5.15 -5.39
C LEU A 21 -7.28 6.44 -5.14
N VAL A 22 -6.72 7.38 -4.38
CA VAL A 22 -7.35 8.69 -4.14
C VAL A 22 -7.64 9.42 -5.45
N GLN A 23 -6.71 9.39 -6.41
CA GLN A 23 -6.92 9.99 -7.73
C GLN A 23 -8.07 9.32 -8.50
N GLN A 24 -8.17 7.99 -8.46
CA GLN A 24 -9.26 7.25 -9.11
C GLN A 24 -10.61 7.54 -8.46
N LEU A 25 -10.68 7.50 -7.11
CA LEU A 25 -11.88 7.91 -6.38
C LEU A 25 -12.33 9.33 -6.78
N ALA A 26 -11.38 10.27 -6.84
CA ALA A 26 -11.69 11.68 -7.12
C ALA A 26 -12.19 11.92 -8.56
N HIS A 27 -11.66 11.20 -9.56
CA HIS A 27 -12.03 11.41 -10.97
C HIS A 27 -13.15 10.48 -11.47
N GLN A 28 -13.21 9.24 -10.97
CA GLN A 28 -14.09 8.20 -11.50
C GLN A 28 -15.22 7.84 -10.51
N GLY A 29 -15.11 8.25 -9.24
CA GLY A 29 -16.06 7.87 -8.19
C GLY A 29 -15.90 6.42 -7.71
N HIS A 30 -15.00 5.65 -8.30
CA HIS A 30 -14.63 4.30 -7.90
C HIS A 30 -13.12 4.09 -8.11
N CYS A 31 -12.56 3.05 -7.50
CA CYS A 31 -11.16 2.69 -7.64
C CYS A 31 -10.99 1.17 -7.64
N ASP A 32 -9.77 0.72 -7.85
CA ASP A 32 -9.42 -0.68 -7.75
C ASP A 32 -9.70 -1.23 -6.34
N ALA A 33 -10.66 -2.15 -6.24
CA ALA A 33 -11.16 -2.67 -4.98
C ALA A 33 -10.14 -3.57 -4.27
N ASP A 34 -9.34 -4.34 -5.03
CA ASP A 34 -8.33 -5.24 -4.49
C ASP A 34 -7.17 -4.41 -3.91
N ALA A 35 -6.70 -3.41 -4.65
CA ALA A 35 -5.67 -2.49 -4.16
C ALA A 35 -6.16 -1.64 -2.97
N LEU A 36 -7.43 -1.23 -2.95
CA LEU A 36 -8.01 -0.54 -1.79
C LEU A 36 -8.08 -1.45 -0.57
N HIS A 37 -8.49 -2.71 -0.75
CA HIS A 37 -8.55 -3.69 0.34
C HIS A 37 -7.16 -3.94 0.94
N VAL A 38 -6.14 -4.13 0.10
CA VAL A 38 -4.74 -4.22 0.53
C VAL A 38 -4.29 -2.98 1.30
N SER A 39 -4.54 -1.78 0.74
CA SER A 39 -4.15 -0.52 1.41
C SER A 39 -4.85 -0.34 2.76
N LEU A 40 -6.12 -0.72 2.90
CA LEU A 40 -6.83 -0.66 4.18
C LEU A 40 -6.35 -1.72 5.17
N ASN A 41 -6.09 -2.94 4.70
CA ASN A 41 -5.54 -4.01 5.54
C ASN A 41 -4.17 -3.65 6.12
N SER A 42 -3.33 -2.94 5.35
CA SER A 42 -2.03 -2.47 5.81
C SER A 42 -2.09 -1.55 7.04
N VAL A 43 -3.24 -0.90 7.29
CA VAL A 43 -3.46 -0.01 8.44
C VAL A 43 -3.86 -0.80 9.70
N ILE A 44 -4.55 -1.93 9.52
CA ILE A 44 -5.08 -2.73 10.64
C ILE A 44 -4.20 -3.93 11.00
N ASP A 45 -3.30 -4.37 10.11
CA ASP A 45 -2.30 -5.38 10.45
C ASP A 45 -1.21 -4.79 11.35
N MET A 46 -1.32 -5.06 12.65
CA MET A 46 -0.42 -4.54 13.66
C MET A 46 0.86 -5.37 13.86
N ASN A 47 0.95 -6.59 13.32
CA ASN A 47 2.12 -7.46 13.51
C ASN A 47 2.54 -8.19 12.21
N PRO A 48 2.95 -7.43 11.18
CA PRO A 48 3.47 -8.01 9.95
C PRO A 48 4.84 -8.66 10.21
N SER A 49 5.03 -9.88 9.69
CA SER A 49 6.29 -10.62 9.82
C SER A 49 7.40 -10.13 8.87
N SER A 50 7.05 -9.26 7.90
CA SER A 50 7.97 -8.66 6.94
C SER A 50 7.34 -7.42 6.29
N THR A 51 8.11 -6.57 5.61
CA THR A 51 7.59 -5.42 4.86
C THR A 51 6.63 -5.84 3.74
N LEU A 52 6.83 -7.04 3.16
CA LEU A 52 5.89 -7.65 2.23
C LEU A 52 4.60 -8.10 2.89
N GLY A 53 4.61 -8.49 4.17
CA GLY A 53 3.39 -8.86 4.88
C GLY A 53 2.44 -7.69 5.14
N VAL A 54 2.91 -6.44 4.99
CA VAL A 54 2.10 -5.24 5.16
C VAL A 54 1.13 -5.02 4.00
N PHE A 55 1.45 -5.52 2.80
CA PHE A 55 0.74 -5.24 1.54
C PHE A 55 0.35 -6.54 0.85
#